data_AF-A0A0A0MBP3-F1
#
_entry.id   AF-A0A0A0MBP3-F1
#
_cell.length_a   1.000
_cell.length_b   1.000
_cell.length_c   1.000
_cell.angle_alpha   90.00
_cell.angle_beta   90.00
_cell.angle_gamma   90.00
#
_symmetry.space_group_name_H-M   'P 1'
#
loop_
_entity.id
_entity.type
_entity.pdbx_description
1 polymer ?
#
loop_
_entity_poly.entity_id
_entity_poly.type
_entity_poly.pdbx_seq_one_letter_code
_entity_poly.pdbx_strand_id
1 'polypeptide(L)'
;MAVTPDRPHHLVAVHPLHAFFTAGMVPLFLGALITDWTYANSYHIQWSNFSSWLIVGGMVLCGIVLVLSIVDLVRHRAGRSVLYFLVVLATFVLGFINALVHGQDAWAIMPEAPILSLIVFVLAAVAAWLALSGRRVGGVR
;
A
#
# COMPACT_ATOMS: atom_id res chain seq x y z
N MET A 1 16.57 -46.59 -2.67
CA MET A 1 16.47 -45.35 -1.87
C MET A 1 16.43 -44.18 -2.84
N ALA A 2 15.24 -43.70 -3.20
CA ALA A 2 15.08 -42.63 -4.18
C ALA A 2 15.16 -41.28 -3.47
N VAL A 3 16.20 -40.50 -3.77
CA VAL A 3 16.31 -39.10 -3.34
C VAL A 3 15.39 -38.29 -4.25
N THR A 4 14.22 -37.91 -3.75
CA THR A 4 13.43 -36.85 -4.37
C THR A 4 14.22 -35.56 -4.27
N PRO A 5 14.59 -34.89 -5.37
CA PRO A 5 15.16 -33.57 -5.28
C PRO A 5 14.07 -32.66 -4.73
N ASP A 6 14.26 -32.17 -3.50
CA ASP A 6 13.51 -31.02 -3.00
C ASP A 6 13.71 -29.90 -4.03
N ARG A 7 12.67 -29.65 -4.83
CA ARG A 7 12.67 -28.50 -5.73
C ARG A 7 12.76 -27.28 -4.82
N PRO A 8 13.85 -26.49 -4.84
CA PRO A 8 13.83 -25.24 -4.13
C PRO A 8 12.66 -24.46 -4.69
N HIS A 9 11.67 -24.15 -3.84
CA HIS A 9 10.69 -23.15 -4.17
C HIS A 9 11.50 -21.88 -4.41
N HIS A 10 11.78 -21.57 -5.68
CA HIS A 10 12.39 -20.32 -6.08
C HIS A 10 11.39 -19.23 -5.71
N LEU A 11 11.48 -18.76 -4.47
CA LEU A 11 10.74 -17.61 -4.01
C LEU A 11 11.30 -16.45 -4.81
N VAL A 12 10.50 -16.01 -5.77
CA VAL A 12 10.78 -14.86 -6.61
C VAL A 12 11.06 -13.68 -5.66
N ALA A 13 12.33 -13.33 -5.53
CA ALA A 13 12.74 -12.22 -4.71
C ALA A 13 12.21 -10.94 -5.35
N VAL A 14 11.28 -10.27 -4.70
CA VAL A 14 10.77 -8.96 -5.11
C VAL A 14 11.95 -7.98 -5.16
N HIS A 15 12.08 -7.24 -6.26
CA HIS A 15 13.22 -6.33 -6.49
C HIS A 15 13.36 -5.33 -5.32
N PRO A 16 14.57 -5.00 -4.83
CA PRO A 16 14.76 -4.13 -3.67
C PRO A 16 14.07 -2.77 -3.79
N LEU A 17 14.04 -2.19 -4.99
CA LEU A 17 13.31 -0.94 -5.26
C LEU A 17 11.80 -1.09 -5.06
N HIS A 18 11.21 -2.21 -5.48
CA HIS A 18 9.79 -2.47 -5.30
C HIS A 18 9.45 -2.52 -3.81
N ALA A 19 10.23 -3.28 -3.03
CA ALA A 19 10.07 -3.32 -1.58
C ALA A 19 10.27 -1.96 -0.89
N PHE A 20 11.21 -1.15 -1.38
CA PHE A 20 11.45 0.21 -0.86
C PHE A 20 10.23 1.11 -1.05
N PHE A 21 9.67 1.15 -2.26
CA PHE A 21 8.48 1.97 -2.54
C PHE A 21 7.24 1.45 -1.79
N THR A 22 7.05 0.13 -1.70
CA THR A 22 5.94 -0.46 -0.92
C THR A 22 6.05 -0.13 0.56
N ALA A 23 7.27 -0.14 1.13
CA ALA A 23 7.47 0.26 2.53
C ALA A 23 7.29 1.78 2.70
N GLY A 24 7.74 2.58 1.74
CA GLY A 24 7.70 4.05 1.78
C GLY A 24 6.28 4.64 1.75
N MET A 25 5.31 4.00 1.10
CA MET A 25 3.93 4.50 1.07
C MET A 25 3.18 4.31 2.40
N VAL A 26 3.56 3.31 3.21
CA VAL A 26 2.88 3.00 4.49
C VAL A 26 2.89 4.18 5.47
N PRO A 27 4.04 4.81 5.80
CA PRO A 27 4.05 5.95 6.72
C PRO A 27 3.27 7.16 6.20
N LEU A 28 3.16 7.34 4.87
CA LEU A 28 2.37 8.43 4.29
C LEU A 28 0.88 8.21 4.53
N PHE A 29 0.36 7.01 4.26
CA PHE A 29 -1.04 6.69 4.54
C PHE A 29 -1.34 6.62 6.05
N LEU A 30 -0.39 6.19 6.88
CA LEU A 30 -0.53 6.25 8.34
C LEU A 30 -0.62 7.70 8.82
N GLY A 31 0.24 8.58 8.31
CA GLY A 31 0.21 10.00 8.64
C GLY A 31 -1.13 10.63 8.25
N ALA A 32 -1.65 10.30 7.06
CA ALA A 32 -2.95 10.78 6.60
C ALA A 32 -4.08 10.34 7.56
N LEU A 33 -4.11 9.07 7.95
CA LEU A 33 -5.06 8.55 8.94
C LEU A 33 -4.98 9.30 10.28
N ILE A 34 -3.76 9.52 10.79
CA ILE A 34 -3.57 10.25 12.06
C ILE A 34 -4.12 11.67 11.92
N THR A 35 -3.84 12.35 10.81
CA THR A 35 -4.28 13.73 10.60
C THR A 35 -5.77 13.86 10.28
N ASP A 36 -6.38 12.89 9.63
CA ASP A 36 -7.83 12.84 9.48
C ASP A 36 -8.52 12.64 10.81
N TRP A 37 -7.95 11.78 11.66
CA TRP A 37 -8.45 11.58 13.00
C TRP A 37 -8.34 12.85 13.84
N THR A 38 -7.21 13.56 13.77
CA THR A 38 -7.08 14.85 14.47
C THR A 38 -8.01 15.92 13.90
N TYR A 39 -8.23 15.95 12.58
CA TYR A 39 -9.21 16.85 11.97
C TYR A 39 -10.63 16.55 12.45
N ALA A 40 -11.05 15.28 12.46
CA ALA A 40 -12.38 14.86 12.91
C ALA A 40 -12.68 15.23 14.37
N ASN A 41 -11.65 15.31 15.22
CA ASN A 41 -11.80 15.68 16.63
C ASN A 41 -11.67 17.20 16.89
N SER A 42 -10.87 17.91 16.09
CA SER A 42 -10.50 19.31 16.38
C SER A 42 -11.09 20.33 15.40
N TYR A 43 -11.54 19.90 14.23
CA TYR A 43 -12.04 20.74 13.14
C TYR A 43 -11.06 21.82 12.64
N HIS A 44 -9.76 21.70 12.94
CA HIS A 44 -8.74 22.57 12.35
C HIS A 44 -8.40 22.15 10.91
N ILE A 45 -8.75 22.98 9.94
CA ILE A 45 -8.58 22.73 8.49
C ILE A 45 -7.13 22.39 8.09
N GLN A 46 -6.13 22.87 8.84
CA GLN A 46 -4.72 22.55 8.55
C GLN A 46 -4.42 21.04 8.63
N TRP A 47 -5.13 20.29 9.47
CA TRP A 47 -5.00 18.84 9.51
C TRP A 47 -5.51 18.18 8.21
N SER A 48 -6.64 18.64 7.69
CA SER A 48 -7.18 18.19 6.40
C SER A 48 -6.23 18.52 5.25
N ASN A 49 -5.60 19.70 5.27
CA ASN A 49 -4.59 20.08 4.26
C ASN A 49 -3.36 19.18 4.34
N PHE A 50 -2.92 18.83 5.54
CA PHE A 50 -1.77 17.93 5.68
C PHE A 50 -2.10 16.51 5.21
N SER A 51 -3.29 16.02 5.54
CA SER A 51 -3.79 14.73 5.06
C SER A 51 -3.82 14.66 3.53
N SER A 52 -4.35 15.70 2.87
CA SER A 52 -4.43 15.72 1.41
C SER A 52 -3.05 15.62 0.74
N TRP A 53 -2.04 16.34 1.26
CA TRP A 53 -0.67 16.22 0.75
C TRP A 53 -0.03 14.86 1.02
N LEU A 54 -0.27 14.26 2.19
CA LEU A 54 0.22 12.93 2.50
C LEU A 54 -0.43 11.85 1.62
N ILE A 55 -1.73 11.96 1.36
CA ILE A 55 -2.44 11.06 0.44
C ILE A 55 -1.86 11.19 -0.97
N VAL A 56 -1.65 12.40 -1.47
CA VAL A 56 -1.01 12.62 -2.79
C VAL A 56 0.38 11.98 -2.84
N GLY A 57 1.22 12.19 -1.83
CA GLY A 57 2.54 11.55 -1.74
C GLY A 57 2.44 10.02 -1.71
N GLY A 58 1.52 9.47 -0.90
CA GLY A 58 1.25 8.04 -0.82
C GLY A 58 0.78 7.46 -2.16
N MET A 59 -0.05 8.20 -2.89
CA MET A 59 -0.55 7.83 -4.21
C MET A 59 0.54 7.80 -5.27
N VAL A 60 1.49 8.74 -5.26
CA VAL A 60 2.65 8.70 -6.16
C VAL A 60 3.46 7.41 -5.94
N LEU A 61 3.77 7.08 -4.69
CA LEU A 61 4.50 5.86 -4.37
C LEU A 61 3.68 4.61 -4.70
N CYS A 62 2.38 4.59 -4.37
CA CYS A 62 1.48 3.48 -4.69
C CYS A 62 1.35 3.28 -6.20
N GLY A 63 1.36 4.35 -7.01
CA GLY A 63 1.38 4.27 -8.48
C GLY A 63 2.64 3.60 -9.02
N ILE A 64 3.81 3.94 -8.47
CA ILE A 64 5.07 3.26 -8.81
C ILE A 64 4.99 1.78 -8.44
N VAL A 65 4.51 1.45 -7.24
CA VAL A 65 4.33 0.07 -6.77
C VAL A 65 3.34 -0.69 -7.66
N LEU A 66 2.26 -0.05 -8.11
CA LEU A 66 1.28 -0.66 -9.01
C LEU A 66 1.93 -1.05 -10.34
N VAL A 67 2.71 -0.16 -10.96
CA VAL A 67 3.44 -0.48 -12.20
C VAL A 67 4.41 -1.64 -11.98
N LEU A 68 5.18 -1.63 -10.89
CA LEU A 68 6.12 -2.72 -10.56
C LEU A 68 5.39 -4.05 -10.31
N SER A 69 4.23 -4.01 -9.66
CA SER A 69 3.40 -5.19 -9.41
C SER A 69 2.83 -5.80 -10.69
N ILE A 70 2.53 -4.99 -11.71
CA ILE A 70 2.13 -5.47 -13.04
C ILE A 70 3.28 -6.20 -13.72
N VAL A 71 4.50 -5.65 -13.65
CA VAL A 71 5.71 -6.30 -14.20
C VAL A 71 5.95 -7.65 -13.52
N ASP A 72 5.83 -7.72 -12.20
CA ASP A 72 5.97 -8.96 -11.44
C ASP A 72 4.86 -9.97 -11.76
N LEU A 73 3.63 -9.51 -11.98
CA LEU A 73 2.49 -10.34 -12.40
C LEU A 73 2.71 -10.96 -13.78
N VAL A 74 3.23 -10.20 -14.74
CA VAL A 74 3.52 -10.69 -16.10
C VAL A 74 4.66 -11.71 -16.07
N ARG A 75 5.71 -11.47 -15.27
CA ARG A 75 6.87 -12.37 -15.14
C ARG A 75 6.54 -13.67 -14.41
N HIS A 76 5.70 -13.59 -13.38
CA HIS A 76 5.40 -14.72 -12.50
C HIS A 76 3.89 -14.78 -12.24
N ARG A 77 3.18 -15.51 -13.10
CA ARG A 77 1.72 -15.73 -13.01
C ARG A 77 1.36 -16.79 -11.96
N ALA A 78 1.77 -16.57 -10.72
CA ALA A 78 1.45 -17.42 -9.58
C ALA A 78 0.43 -16.74 -8.66
N GLY A 79 -0.35 -17.55 -7.90
CA GLY A 79 -1.43 -17.05 -7.04
C GLY A 79 -1.02 -15.94 -6.06
N ARG A 80 0.21 -16.00 -5.53
CA ARG A 80 0.76 -14.95 -4.64
C ARG A 80 0.99 -13.62 -5.34
N SER A 81 1.45 -13.64 -6.60
CA SER A 81 1.67 -12.43 -7.41
C SER A 81 0.35 -11.77 -7.80
N VAL A 82 -0.66 -12.58 -8.14
CA VAL A 82 -2.04 -12.12 -8.39
C VAL A 82 -2.62 -11.45 -7.13
N LEU A 83 -2.54 -12.13 -5.98
CA LEU A 83 -3.05 -11.57 -4.72
C LEU A 83 -2.37 -10.24 -4.38
N TYR A 84 -1.04 -10.19 -4.48
CA TYR A 84 -0.28 -8.96 -4.21
C TYR A 84 -0.71 -7.81 -5.14
N PHE A 85 -0.79 -8.07 -6.45
CA PHE A 85 -1.29 -7.09 -7.42
C PHE A 85 -2.70 -6.59 -7.08
N LEU A 86 -3.63 -7.49 -6.73
CA LEU A 86 -5.00 -7.11 -6.39
C LEU A 86 -5.06 -6.25 -5.13
N VAL A 87 -4.25 -6.52 -4.12
CA VAL A 87 -4.16 -5.67 -2.92
C VAL A 87 -3.62 -4.29 -3.29
N VAL A 88 -2.53 -4.20 -4.05
CA VAL A 88 -1.96 -2.91 -4.48
C VAL A 88 -2.95 -2.12 -5.35
N LEU A 89 -3.67 -2.80 -6.25
CA LEU A 89 -4.71 -2.19 -7.08
C LEU A 89 -5.86 -1.64 -6.22
N ALA A 90 -6.31 -2.41 -5.23
CA ALA A 90 -7.35 -1.95 -4.29
C ALA A 90 -6.86 -0.74 -3.48
N THR A 91 -5.63 -0.75 -2.98
CA THR A 91 -5.01 0.40 -2.29
C THR A 91 -5.01 1.62 -3.20
N PHE A 92 -4.62 1.47 -4.47
CA PHE A 92 -4.57 2.57 -5.42
C PHE A 92 -5.96 3.14 -5.72
N VAL A 93 -6.94 2.29 -6.01
CA VAL A 93 -8.32 2.73 -6.33
C VAL A 93 -8.94 3.46 -5.13
N LEU A 94 -8.87 2.87 -3.94
CA LEU A 94 -9.43 3.49 -2.74
C LEU A 94 -8.65 4.72 -2.30
N GLY A 95 -7.32 4.74 -2.46
CA GLY A 95 -6.49 5.92 -2.22
C GLY A 95 -6.81 7.06 -3.18
N PHE A 96 -7.13 6.74 -4.45
CA PHE A 96 -7.59 7.74 -5.42
C PHE A 96 -8.95 8.33 -5.02
N ILE A 97 -9.91 7.49 -4.64
CA ILE A 97 -11.21 7.95 -4.12
C ILE A 97 -11.00 8.82 -2.87
N ASN A 98 -10.11 8.41 -1.96
CA ASN A 98 -9.77 9.19 -0.78
C ASN A 98 -9.20 10.59 -1.14
N ALA A 99 -8.35 10.67 -2.17
CA ALA A 99 -7.84 11.93 -2.68
C ALA A 99 -8.96 12.82 -3.28
N LEU A 100 -9.95 12.22 -3.95
CA LEU A 100 -11.11 12.96 -4.46
C LEU A 100 -11.99 13.51 -3.34
N VAL A 101 -12.20 12.74 -2.26
CA VAL A 101 -12.91 13.20 -1.06
C VAL A 101 -12.20 14.40 -0.46
N HIS A 102 -10.87 14.34 -0.31
CA HIS A 102 -10.06 15.45 0.15
C HIS A 102 -10.00 16.66 -0.81
N GLY A 103 -10.49 16.50 -2.04
CA GLY A 103 -10.67 17.60 -3.00
C GLY A 103 -11.98 18.36 -2.83
N GLN A 104 -12.90 17.87 -1.99
CA GLN A 104 -14.13 18.58 -1.63
C GLN A 104 -13.82 19.69 -0.62
N ASP A 105 -14.82 20.53 -0.34
CA ASP A 105 -14.74 21.48 0.75
C ASP A 105 -14.48 20.75 2.09
N ALA A 106 -13.62 21.31 2.94
CA ALA A 106 -13.15 20.65 4.16
C ALA A 106 -14.31 20.22 5.08
N TRP A 107 -15.42 20.95 5.09
CA TRP A 107 -16.57 20.62 5.91
C TRP A 107 -17.42 19.47 5.35
N ALA A 108 -17.26 19.15 4.05
CA ALA A 108 -18.02 18.11 3.35
C ALA A 108 -17.37 16.71 3.40
N ILE A 109 -16.10 16.61 3.83
CA ILE A 109 -15.35 15.34 3.80
C ILE A 109 -15.66 14.40 4.97
N MET A 110 -16.39 14.89 5.98
CA MET A 110 -16.70 14.15 7.19
C MET A 110 -18.07 13.48 7.11
N PRO A 111 -18.20 12.20 7.51
CA PRO A 111 -17.21 11.35 8.19
C PRO A 111 -16.35 10.46 7.25
N GLU A 112 -16.43 10.66 5.94
CA GLU A 112 -15.88 9.73 4.94
C GLU A 112 -14.35 9.65 4.92
N ALA A 113 -13.67 10.79 5.07
CA ALA A 113 -12.21 10.90 5.03
C ALA A 113 -11.48 9.95 6.00
N PRO A 114 -11.74 9.95 7.34
CA PRO A 114 -11.04 9.06 8.27
C PRO A 114 -11.32 7.58 8.01
N ILE A 115 -12.52 7.23 7.52
CA ILE A 115 -12.88 5.85 7.18
C ILE A 115 -12.06 5.38 5.98
N LEU A 116 -12.01 6.17 4.91
CA LEU A 116 -11.23 5.84 3.72
C LEU A 116 -9.74 5.77 4.02
N SER A 117 -9.19 6.72 4.78
CA SER A 117 -7.79 6.70 5.19
C SER A 117 -7.43 5.47 6.03
N LEU A 118 -8.33 5.01 6.90
CA LEU A 118 -8.12 3.76 7.66
C LEU A 118 -8.05 2.55 6.72
N ILE A 119 -8.99 2.43 5.79
CA ILE A 119 -9.03 1.31 4.84
C ILE A 119 -7.77 1.30 3.97
N VAL A 120 -7.40 2.45 3.41
CA VAL A 120 -6.22 2.60 2.54
C VAL A 120 -4.94 2.27 3.31
N PHE A 121 -4.80 2.75 4.55
CA PHE A 121 -3.67 2.41 5.41
C PHE A 121 -3.56 0.90 5.65
N VAL A 122 -4.68 0.23 6.00
CA VAL A 122 -4.70 -1.21 6.23
C VAL A 122 -4.27 -1.98 4.97
N LEU A 123 -4.79 -1.60 3.81
CA LEU A 123 -4.41 -2.23 2.54
C LEU A 123 -2.93 -2.00 2.21
N ALA A 124 -2.40 -0.80 2.45
CA ALA A 124 -0.98 -0.50 2.27
C ALA A 124 -0.10 -1.34 3.21
N ALA A 125 -0.50 -1.51 4.48
CA ALA A 125 0.19 -2.35 5.44
C ALA A 125 0.18 -3.83 5.02
N VAL A 126 -0.96 -4.33 4.51
CA VAL A 126 -1.08 -5.69 3.98
C VAL A 126 -0.19 -5.87 2.74
N ALA A 127 -0.15 -4.89 1.83
CA ALA A 127 0.76 -4.92 0.67
C ALA A 127 2.23 -4.99 1.11
N ALA A 128 2.64 -4.15 2.07
CA ALA A 128 4.00 -4.17 2.63
C ALA A 128 4.32 -5.52 3.30
N TRP A 129 3.37 -6.10 4.04
CA TRP A 129 3.53 -7.42 4.64
C TRP A 129 3.74 -8.51 3.57
N LEU A 130 2.92 -8.51 2.51
CA LEU A 130 3.04 -9.47 1.41
C LEU A 130 4.38 -9.34 0.66
N ALA A 131 4.85 -8.12 0.44
CA ALA A 131 6.14 -7.84 -0.21
C ALA A 131 7.34 -8.27 0.66
N LEU A 132 7.31 -7.98 1.97
CA LEU A 132 8.44 -8.23 2.86
C LEU A 132 8.51 -9.66 3.40
N SER A 133 7.37 -10.33 3.58
CA SER A 133 7.33 -11.73 4.05
C SER A 133 7.95 -12.71 3.06
N GLY A 134 7.93 -12.40 1.76
CA GLY A 134 8.61 -13.19 0.73
C GLY A 134 10.14 -13.20 0.85
N ARG A 135 10.74 -12.22 1.55
CA ARG A 135 12.20 -12.09 1.70
C ARG A 135 12.76 -12.94 2.85
N ARG A 136 11.93 -13.37 3.81
CA ARG A 136 12.41 -14.01 5.06
C ARG A 136 12.80 -15.49 4.92
N VAL A 137 12.52 -16.14 3.79
CA VAL A 137 12.78 -17.59 3.62
C VAL A 137 14.12 -17.87 2.90
N GLY A 138 14.83 -16.84 2.45
CA GLY A 138 16.12 -16.99 1.75
C GLY A 138 17.38 -16.92 2.63
N GLY A 139 17.24 -16.87 3.96
CA GLY A 139 18.37 -16.63 4.86
C GLY A 139 18.45 -17.63 6.00
N VAL A 140 18.92 -18.86 5.70
CA VAL A 140 19.87 -19.68 6.47
C VAL A 140 20.17 -20.90 5.59
N ARG A 141 21.33 -20.95 4.92
CA ARG A 141 22.24 -22.11 4.79
C ARG A 141 23.58 -21.61 4.30
#